data_AF-A0A5N3VTE4-F1
#
_entry.id   AF-A0A5N3VTE4-F1
#
_cell.length_a   1.000
_cell.length_b   1.000
_cell.length_c   1.000
_cell.angle_alpha   90.00
_cell.angle_beta   90.00
_cell.angle_gamma   90.00
#
_symmetry.space_group_name_H-M   'P 1'
#
loop_
_entity.id
_entity.type
_entity.pdbx_description
1 polymer ?
#
loop_
_entity_poly.entity_id
_entity_poly.type
_entity_poly.pdbx_seq_one_letter_code
_entity_poly.pdbx_strand_id
1 'polypeptide(L)'
;MKIHGSCRLNISFPATGCQKLIEVDDKRKLHTFYEKRMATEVAADALGEEWKGYVVRISGRNDKQCFPMKQGVLTHGRVRLLLRGIPVTDQGELERESENLYGVALRMPI
;
A
#
# COMPACT_ATOMS: atom_id res chain seq x y z
N MET A 1 -6.57 -14.72 -10.84
CA MET A 1 -6.82 -13.28 -11.09
C MET A 1 -5.61 -12.71 -11.84
N LYS A 2 -5.69 -12.54 -13.18
CA LYS A 2 -4.58 -12.01 -13.99
C LYS A 2 -4.47 -10.50 -13.76
N ILE A 3 -3.40 -10.07 -13.10
CA ILE A 3 -2.98 -8.66 -13.09
C ILE A 3 -2.36 -8.40 -14.47
N HIS A 4 -3.15 -7.93 -15.43
CA HIS A 4 -2.64 -7.17 -16.58
C HIS A 4 -2.58 -5.72 -16.13
N GLY A 5 -1.40 -5.11 -16.15
CA GLY A 5 -1.17 -3.72 -15.76
C GLY A 5 0.05 -3.54 -14.88
N SER A 6 0.82 -2.51 -15.19
CA SER A 6 1.91 -1.95 -14.40
C SER A 6 1.46 -1.73 -12.94
N CYS A 7 2.33 -2.01 -11.96
CA CYS A 7 2.08 -1.60 -10.57
C CYS A 7 2.80 -0.29 -10.29
N ARG A 8 2.10 0.65 -9.67
CA ARG A 8 2.65 1.94 -9.24
C ARG A 8 3.12 1.80 -7.79
N LEU A 9 4.38 2.15 -7.51
CA LEU A 9 4.95 2.21 -6.16
C LEU A 9 5.21 3.68 -5.82
N ASN A 10 4.57 4.18 -4.76
CA ASN A 10 4.87 5.49 -4.19
C ASN A 10 5.91 5.31 -3.07
N ILE A 11 7.10 5.85 -3.29
CA ILE A 11 8.24 5.78 -2.37
C ILE A 11 8.49 7.18 -1.82
N SER A 12 8.43 7.32 -0.50
CA SER A 12 8.67 8.59 0.19
C SER A 12 9.93 8.54 1.03
N PHE A 13 10.63 9.67 1.14
CA PHE A 13 11.76 9.86 2.04
C PHE A 13 11.40 10.93 3.09
N PRO A 14 10.96 10.52 4.29
CA PRO A 14 10.42 11.45 5.29
C PRO A 14 11.40 12.55 5.73
N ALA A 15 12.71 12.27 5.71
CA ALA A 15 13.71 13.23 6.15
C ALA A 15 13.79 14.48 5.26
N THR A 16 13.46 14.37 3.97
CA THR A 16 13.39 15.52 3.05
C THR A 16 11.97 15.90 2.67
N GLY A 17 10.98 15.07 3.02
CA GLY A 17 9.58 15.24 2.60
C GLY A 17 9.33 14.96 1.11
N CYS A 18 10.33 14.45 0.38
CA CYS A 18 10.18 14.14 -1.05
C CYS A 18 9.52 12.77 -1.25
N GLN A 19 8.74 12.66 -2.32
CA GLN A 19 8.18 11.39 -2.77
C GLN A 19 8.41 11.18 -4.27
N LYS A 20 8.53 9.93 -4.68
CA LYS A 20 8.69 9.52 -6.07
C LYS A 20 7.74 8.37 -6.37
N LEU A 21 7.02 8.51 -7.48
CA LEU A 21 6.18 7.44 -8.02
C LEU A 21 6.98 6.70 -9.10
N ILE A 22 7.06 5.38 -8.98
CA ILE A 22 7.68 4.52 -10.00
C ILE A 22 6.64 3.56 -10.56
N GLU A 23 6.70 3.32 -11.86
CA GLU A 23 5.91 2.30 -12.53
C GLU A 23 6.75 1.05 -12.76
N VAL A 24 6.27 -0.09 -12.28
CA VAL A 24 6.97 -1.37 -12.36
C VAL A 24 6.09 -2.36 -13.11
N ASP A 25 6.53 -2.73 -14.31
CA ASP A 25 5.86 -3.73 -15.15
C ASP A 25 6.29 -5.16 -14.82
N ASP A 26 7.55 -5.34 -14.42
CA ASP A 26 8.09 -6.67 -14.13
C ASP A 26 7.62 -7.18 -12.77
N LYS A 27 6.78 -8.22 -12.81
CA LYS A 27 6.25 -8.90 -11.63
C LYS A 27 7.33 -9.54 -10.77
N ARG A 28 8.49 -9.91 -11.33
CA ARG A 28 9.58 -10.50 -10.56
C ARG A 28 10.15 -9.51 -9.56
N LYS A 29 10.25 -8.23 -9.94
CA LYS A 29 10.69 -7.14 -9.06
C LYS A 29 9.72 -6.91 -7.90
N LEU A 30 8.43 -7.13 -8.14
CA LEU A 30 7.37 -6.94 -7.14
C LEU A 30 7.29 -8.10 -6.13
N HIS A 31 7.81 -9.28 -6.48
CA HIS A 31 7.74 -10.48 -5.65
C HIS A 31 8.35 -10.28 -4.25
N THR A 32 9.35 -9.43 -4.10
CA THR A 32 9.97 -9.13 -2.79
C THR A 32 8.98 -8.53 -1.78
N PHE A 33 7.99 -7.81 -2.28
CA PHE A 33 6.94 -7.23 -1.43
C PHE A 33 5.84 -8.23 -1.09
N TYR A 34 5.84 -9.40 -1.75
CA TYR A 34 4.76 -10.36 -1.62
C TYR A 34 4.77 -10.98 -0.23
N GLU A 35 3.57 -11.23 0.30
CA GLU A 35 3.40 -11.80 1.65
C GLU A 35 3.90 -10.97 2.83
N LYS A 36 4.31 -9.73 2.58
CA LYS A 36 4.75 -8.79 3.62
C LYS A 36 3.57 -8.00 4.20
N ARG A 37 3.70 -7.63 5.47
CA ARG A 37 2.69 -6.83 6.19
C ARG A 37 3.06 -5.34 6.13
N MET A 38 2.08 -4.47 6.33
CA MET A 38 2.37 -3.06 6.65
C MET A 38 3.36 -2.98 7.82
N ALA A 39 4.21 -1.95 7.80
CA ALA A 39 5.35 -1.74 8.69
C ALA A 39 6.50 -2.76 8.57
N THR A 40 6.44 -3.73 7.66
CA THR A 40 7.57 -4.63 7.39
C THR A 40 8.65 -3.90 6.59
N GLU A 41 9.91 -4.11 6.96
CA GLU A 41 11.08 -3.66 6.23
C GLU A 41 11.51 -4.71 5.21
N VAL A 42 11.83 -4.26 3.99
CA VAL A 42 12.27 -5.10 2.88
C VAL A 42 13.42 -4.43 2.13
N ALA A 43 14.38 -5.24 1.69
CA ALA A 43 15.43 -4.78 0.80
C ALA A 43 14.84 -4.41 -0.57
N ALA A 44 15.23 -3.26 -1.10
CA ALA A 44 14.74 -2.73 -2.36
C ALA A 44 15.60 -3.16 -3.58
N ASP A 45 16.66 -3.95 -3.35
CA ASP A 45 17.60 -4.42 -4.38
C ASP A 45 16.94 -5.05 -5.61
N ALA A 46 15.77 -5.68 -5.42
CA ALA A 46 15.02 -6.32 -6.50
C ALA A 46 14.37 -5.33 -7.49
N LEU A 47 14.23 -4.05 -7.14
CA LEU A 47 13.63 -3.03 -8.01
C LEU A 47 14.58 -2.61 -9.14
N GLY A 48 15.89 -2.62 -8.89
CA GLY A 48 16.93 -2.18 -9.82
C GLY A 48 18.22 -1.83 -9.09
N GLU A 49 19.29 -1.59 -9.85
CA GLU A 49 20.60 -1.24 -9.30
C GLU A 49 20.56 0.11 -8.56
N GLU A 50 19.68 1.03 -8.97
CA GLU A 50 19.47 2.32 -8.32
C GLU A 50 18.87 2.22 -6.91
N TRP A 51 18.25 1.07 -6.59
CA TRP A 51 17.66 0.78 -5.28
C TRP A 51 18.52 -0.15 -4.42
N LYS A 52 19.72 -0.50 -4.91
CA LYS A 52 20.63 -1.41 -4.21
C LYS A 52 21.11 -0.82 -2.89
N GLY A 53 21.02 -1.60 -1.81
CA GLY A 53 21.40 -1.19 -0.46
C GLY A 53 20.34 -0.38 0.28
N TYR A 54 19.21 -0.06 -0.35
CA TYR A 54 18.10 0.60 0.32
C TYR A 54 17.21 -0.42 1.01
N VAL A 55 16.78 -0.09 2.23
CA VAL A 55 15.73 -0.78 2.96
C VAL A 55 14.50 0.12 2.99
N VAL A 56 13.38 -0.39 2.48
CA VAL A 56 12.12 0.33 2.46
C VAL A 56 11.13 -0.31 3.42
N ARG A 57 10.32 0.51 4.06
CA ARG A 57 9.25 0.08 4.95
C ARG A 57 7.91 0.23 4.25
N ILE A 58 7.11 -0.82 4.26
CA ILE A 58 5.79 -0.80 3.62
C ILE A 58 4.83 0.05 4.47
N SER A 59 4.49 1.25 4.00
CA SER A 59 3.57 2.15 4.70
C SER A 59 2.10 1.81 4.47
N GLY A 60 1.75 1.24 3.32
CA GLY A 60 0.38 0.91 2.93
C GLY A 60 0.30 0.53 1.45
N ARG A 61 -0.91 0.22 0.99
CA ARG A 61 -1.24 -0.05 -0.42
C ARG A 61 -2.74 0.06 -0.62
N ASN A 62 -3.12 0.40 -1.85
CA ASN A 62 -4.50 0.32 -2.32
C ASN A 62 -4.68 -0.90 -3.24
N ASP A 63 -5.82 -1.58 -3.12
CA ASP A 63 -6.22 -2.60 -4.09
C ASP A 63 -6.63 -1.95 -5.42
N LYS A 64 -6.85 -2.75 -6.46
CA LYS A 64 -7.27 -2.30 -7.80
C LYS A 64 -8.57 -1.49 -7.80
N GLN A 65 -9.42 -1.67 -6.79
CA GLN A 65 -10.66 -0.91 -6.61
C GLN A 65 -10.50 0.20 -5.57
N CYS A 66 -9.26 0.64 -5.33
CA CYS A 66 -8.90 1.73 -4.42
C CYS A 66 -9.20 1.50 -2.93
N PHE A 67 -9.51 0.28 -2.50
CA PHE A 67 -9.67 -0.01 -1.07
C PHE A 67 -8.32 0.01 -0.34
N PRO A 68 -8.19 0.76 0.77
CA PRO A 68 -6.93 0.84 1.50
C PRO A 68 -6.69 -0.41 2.36
N MET A 69 -5.42 -0.76 2.53
CA MET A 69 -5.00 -1.70 3.56
C MET A 69 -5.14 -1.09 4.96
N LYS A 70 -5.51 -1.91 5.95
CA LYS A 70 -5.57 -1.48 7.35
C LYS A 70 -4.72 -2.39 8.23
N GLN A 71 -3.87 -1.77 9.04
CA GLN A 71 -3.09 -2.50 10.05
C GLN A 71 -4.02 -3.23 11.03
N GLY A 72 -3.68 -4.46 11.38
CA GLY A 72 -4.48 -5.32 12.27
C GLY A 72 -5.51 -6.21 11.58
N VAL A 73 -5.80 -5.99 10.29
CA VAL A 73 -6.60 -6.93 9.49
C VAL A 73 -5.70 -8.09 9.07
N LEU A 74 -6.02 -9.30 9.53
CA LEU A 74 -5.21 -10.50 9.30
C LEU A 74 -5.75 -11.39 8.16
N THR A 75 -6.84 -11.00 7.49
CA THR A 75 -7.49 -11.78 6.43
C THR A 75 -7.09 -11.30 5.05
N HIS A 76 -6.66 -12.21 4.17
CA HIS A 76 -6.26 -11.90 2.77
C HIS A 76 -7.37 -11.26 1.92
N GLY A 77 -8.63 -11.44 2.31
CA GLY A 77 -9.79 -10.87 1.63
C GLY A 77 -10.24 -9.54 2.22
N ARG A 78 -11.23 -8.95 1.55
CA ARG A 78 -11.94 -7.75 2.01
C ARG A 78 -12.83 -8.08 3.19
N VAL A 79 -12.69 -7.32 4.26
CA VAL A 79 -13.59 -7.39 5.42
C VAL A 79 -14.27 -6.05 5.62
N ARG A 80 -15.55 -6.09 5.99
CA ARG A 80 -16.30 -4.89 6.37
C ARG A 80 -16.07 -4.68 7.86
N LEU A 81 -15.49 -3.54 8.20
CA LEU A 81 -15.29 -3.15 9.59
C LEU A 81 -16.22 -1.98 9.93
N LEU A 82 -16.84 -2.06 11.10
CA LEU A 82 -17.47 -0.89 11.70
C LEU A 82 -16.36 0.01 12.24
N LEU A 83 -16.19 1.20 11.66
CA LEU A 83 -15.15 2.14 12.06
C LEU A 83 -15.75 3.28 12.87
N ARG A 84 -15.08 3.67 13.95
CA ARG A 84 -15.45 4.84 14.75
C ARG A 84 -14.51 6.00 14.39
N GLY A 85 -15.02 7.02 13.70
CA GLY A 85 -14.43 8.38 13.62
C GLY A 85 -12.95 8.51 13.25
N ILE A 86 -12.36 7.59 12.50
CA ILE A 86 -10.98 7.74 11.99
C ILE A 86 -11.07 8.41 10.61
N PRO A 87 -10.38 9.55 10.37
CA PRO A 87 -10.29 10.11 9.03
C PRO A 87 -9.53 9.13 8.14
N VAL A 88 -10.22 8.53 7.17
CA VAL A 88 -9.56 7.82 6.07
C VAL A 88 -8.95 8.91 5.20
N THR A 89 -7.63 8.98 5.16
CA THR A 89 -6.93 9.95 4.32
C THR A 89 -6.94 9.44 2.88
N ASP A 90 -8.03 9.69 2.15
CA ASP A 90 -7.97 9.63 0.69
C ASP A 90 -7.15 10.84 0.21
N GLN A 91 -6.11 10.59 -0.58
CA GLN A 91 -5.37 11.65 -1.25
C GLN A 91 -6.24 12.22 -2.37
N GLY A 92 -7.16 13.11 -1.97
CA GLY A 92 -8.12 13.78 -2.82
C GLY A 92 -9.42 14.03 -2.06
N GLU A 93 -9.58 15.26 -1.58
CA GLU A 93 -10.81 15.85 -0.99
C GLU A 93 -11.05 15.64 0.51
N LEU A 94 -11.06 16.78 1.22
CA LEU A 94 -11.44 16.95 2.62
C LEU A 94 -12.97 16.95 2.72
N GLU A 95 -13.63 15.82 2.50
CA GLU A 95 -15.05 15.69 2.82
C GLU A 95 -15.22 15.16 4.24
N ARG A 96 -15.56 16.11 5.13
CA ARG A 96 -16.17 15.87 6.42
C ARG A 96 -17.55 15.25 6.19
N GLU A 97 -17.64 13.94 6.00
CA GLU A 97 -18.89 13.22 6.23
C GLU A 97 -18.69 12.08 7.23
N SER A 98 -18.99 12.45 8.48
CA SER A 98 -19.15 11.56 9.61
C SER A 98 -20.50 10.86 9.51
N GLU A 99 -20.57 9.74 8.82
CA GLU A 99 -21.68 8.80 8.99
C GLU A 99 -21.12 7.38 9.08
N ASN A 100 -21.79 6.50 9.81
CA ASN A 100 -21.35 5.13 10.10
C ASN A 100 -20.92 4.38 8.83
N LEU A 101 -19.62 4.39 8.51
CA LEU A 101 -19.10 3.86 7.25
C LEU A 101 -18.51 2.47 7.49
N TYR A 102 -19.18 1.45 6.95
CA TYR A 102 -18.60 0.12 6.77
C TYR A 102 -17.34 0.25 5.89
N GLY A 103 -16.18 0.44 6.52
CA GLY A 103 -14.91 0.51 5.81
C GLY A 103 -14.51 -0.87 5.34
N VAL A 104 -14.31 -1.06 4.03
CA VAL A 104 -13.74 -2.30 3.51
C VAL A 104 -12.23 -2.23 3.66
N ALA A 105 -11.71 -2.98 4.61
CA ALA A 105 -10.29 -3.06 4.87
C ALA A 105 -9.70 -4.36 4.32
N LEU A 106 -8.45 -4.28 3.90
CA LEU A 106 -7.71 -5.39 3.32
C LEU A 106 -6.44 -5.71 4.12
N ARG A 107 -6.15 -7.00 4.28
CA ARG A 107 -4.76 -7.47 4.30
C ARG A 107 -4.45 -7.88 2.88
N MET A 108 -3.55 -7.18 2.22
CA MET A 108 -2.93 -7.77 1.05
C MET A 108 -1.50 -8.14 1.43
N PRO A 109 -1.14 -9.44 1.52
CA PRO A 109 0.17 -9.80 1.03
C PRO A 109 0.26 -9.26 -0.40
N ILE A 110 1.36 -8.60 -0.78
CA ILE A 110 1.52 -8.24 -2.19
C ILE A 110 1.61 -9.54 -3.01
#